data_AF-A0A3S2MZI3-F1
#
_entry.id   AF-A0A3S2MZI3-F1
#
_cell.length_a   1.000
_cell.length_b   1.000
_cell.length_c   1.000
_cell.angle_alpha   90.00
_cell.angle_beta   90.00
_cell.angle_gamma   90.00
#
_symmetry.space_group_name_H-M   'P 1'
#
loop_
_entity.id
_entity.type
_entity.pdbx_description
1 polymer ?
#
loop_
_entity_poly.entity_id
_entity_poly.type
_entity_poly.pdbx_seq_one_letter_code
_entity_poly.pdbx_strand_id
1 'polypeptide(L)'
;MKTSLSSLFLLGFFFHAQTQCKSEFNLKGDFIIGGLFDIHDVSETVHHDRPEVINCSSQQFSAANYQRFQLMRFSVEEINNSSSLLPNVSLGYEVFDHCSDALSFPGVLRLMSINGSIQPWVEPNNKVPRVMAVIGPFTSTQAMTAAPFFMPDLIPMVSYGSSSSAFSSKVKYPSFLRTANPNKDVIDVIVTMVQHFNWSWVAFLNSDDDYANDGLELFIRKIKPTEICLAYTKSVNHNTDYSRIFKSIEEQRINVIIVFASELTAEVLIESAVQLNVTNKVWIAIDTWASNKRLLKMKGIRNIGTVLGLPQPALTIAGFSEFITSFESQSQYEEDELPKFCNQVSNWGSWRAKDILDADPSFSYPVYSAVYAIAHALHNALQCDTSGCNNITVYPNMIFAEIQKSNFTLLNRTVLFDETGVLRSGLFSVVVWNSSGDAQEVGFYSFYPTVSFVINISKIIWHTSREVPISVCSPECPKGYARKQNRIHKCCFTCEICPVSTYVNDEEDPYNCVPCKDTEWSEGGSTSCNLRQLEYIPFTDTDLLEGQCAS
;
A
#
# COMPACT_ATOMS: atom_id res chain seq x y z
N MET A 1 24.55 7.66 55.05
CA MET A 1 23.24 7.43 54.37
C MET A 1 22.32 8.66 54.30
N LYS A 2 22.83 9.91 54.35
CA LYS A 2 22.01 11.12 54.09
C LYS A 2 22.57 12.04 52.99
N THR A 3 23.75 11.75 52.46
CA THR A 3 24.40 12.55 51.41
C THR A 3 24.25 11.98 50.00
N SER A 4 23.64 10.79 49.85
CA SER A 4 23.43 10.14 48.55
C SER A 4 22.03 10.33 47.95
N LEU A 5 21.07 10.89 48.71
CA LEU A 5 19.72 11.19 48.20
C LEU A 5 19.60 12.60 47.59
N SER A 6 20.43 13.55 48.01
CA SER A 6 20.39 14.91 47.45
C SER A 6 20.94 14.98 46.02
N SER A 7 21.87 14.08 45.65
CA SER A 7 22.37 14.00 44.27
C SER A 7 21.37 13.39 43.28
N LEU A 8 20.45 12.53 43.76
CA LEU A 8 19.33 12.03 42.94
C LEU A 8 18.24 13.10 42.75
N PHE A 9 18.02 13.96 43.73
CA PHE A 9 17.14 15.12 43.56
C PHE A 9 17.75 16.18 42.62
N LEU A 10 19.05 16.43 42.69
CA LEU A 10 19.72 17.36 41.77
C LEU A 10 19.84 16.82 40.33
N LEU A 11 19.99 15.51 40.13
CA LEU A 11 19.86 14.88 38.80
C LEU A 11 18.41 14.88 38.28
N GLY A 12 17.41 14.92 39.17
CA GLY A 12 16.00 15.12 38.81
C GLY A 12 15.65 16.55 38.37
N PHE A 13 16.45 17.55 38.77
CA PHE A 13 16.25 18.95 38.38
C PHE A 13 16.94 19.33 37.06
N PHE A 14 18.00 18.62 36.63
CA PHE A 14 18.65 18.89 35.34
C PHE A 14 17.95 18.24 34.13
N PHE A 15 16.90 17.44 34.34
CA PHE A 15 15.99 16.96 33.29
C PHE A 15 14.60 17.61 33.32
N HIS A 16 14.42 18.71 34.07
CA HIS A 16 13.26 19.60 33.91
C HIS A 16 13.55 20.68 32.85
N ALA A 17 14.03 20.27 31.67
CA ALA A 17 13.72 21.03 30.48
C ALA A 17 12.23 20.78 30.21
N GLN A 18 11.36 21.59 30.81
CA GLN A 18 9.96 21.65 30.46
C GLN A 18 9.86 22.31 29.08
N THR A 19 10.37 21.62 28.04
CA THR A 19 10.04 21.96 26.66
C THR A 19 8.58 21.57 26.50
N GLN A 20 7.69 22.52 26.78
CA GLN A 20 6.27 22.35 26.59
C GLN A 20 6.04 22.24 25.09
N CYS A 21 6.10 21.01 24.58
CA CYS A 21 5.85 20.69 23.19
C CYS A 21 4.42 21.11 22.83
N LYS A 22 4.30 22.18 22.05
CA LYS A 22 3.06 22.73 21.51
C LYS A 22 3.14 22.65 19.98
N SER A 23 2.08 22.18 19.34
CA SER A 23 1.97 22.21 17.87
C SER A 23 1.68 23.66 17.41
N GLU A 24 2.33 24.10 16.33
CA GLU A 24 1.95 25.33 15.60
C GLU A 24 0.52 25.20 15.03
N PHE A 25 0.15 23.98 14.68
CA PHE A 25 -1.10 23.63 14.00
C PHE A 25 -2.10 23.09 14.99
N ASN A 26 -2.65 24.03 15.76
CA ASN A 26 -3.70 23.74 16.72
C ASN A 26 -4.93 24.62 16.47
N LEU A 27 -6.09 24.03 16.66
CA LEU A 27 -7.37 24.72 16.74
C LEU A 27 -8.03 24.31 18.06
N LYS A 28 -8.46 25.29 18.85
CA LYS A 28 -9.24 25.01 20.06
C LYS A 28 -10.65 24.57 19.67
N GLY A 29 -11.19 23.63 20.43
CA GLY A 29 -12.58 23.23 20.35
C GLY A 29 -13.00 22.51 21.62
N ASP A 30 -14.28 22.19 21.73
CA ASP A 30 -14.87 21.42 22.83
C ASP A 30 -14.29 20.00 22.89
N PHE A 31 -13.99 19.43 21.72
CA PHE A 31 -13.35 18.13 21.57
C PHE A 31 -12.13 18.24 20.66
N ILE A 32 -10.99 17.69 21.08
CA ILE A 32 -9.74 17.74 20.29
C ILE A 32 -9.50 16.40 19.60
N ILE A 33 -9.16 16.46 18.31
CA ILE A 33 -8.67 15.32 17.53
C ILE A 33 -7.17 15.48 17.30
N GLY A 34 -6.38 14.44 17.62
CA GLY A 34 -4.96 14.41 17.34
C GLY A 34 -4.68 14.05 15.88
N GLY A 35 -3.61 14.59 15.30
CA GLY A 35 -3.14 14.17 13.97
C GLY A 35 -1.64 13.88 13.97
N LEU A 36 -1.25 12.80 13.33
CA LEU A 36 0.15 12.41 13.10
C LEU A 36 0.36 12.26 11.60
N PHE A 37 1.17 13.14 11.01
CA PHE A 37 1.43 13.19 9.57
C PHE A 37 2.93 13.27 9.32
N ASP A 38 3.41 12.61 8.28
CA ASP A 38 4.80 12.54 7.83
C ASP A 38 5.09 13.64 6.80
N ILE A 39 4.99 14.92 7.19
CA ILE A 39 5.19 16.04 6.26
C ILE A 39 6.61 16.04 5.71
N HIS A 40 7.56 15.67 6.57
CA HIS A 40 8.91 15.32 6.15
C HIS A 40 9.13 13.81 6.27
N ASP A 41 9.99 13.26 5.43
CA ASP A 41 10.35 11.84 5.47
C ASP A 41 11.85 11.66 5.73
N VAL A 42 12.16 10.76 6.65
CA VAL A 42 13.52 10.42 7.07
C VAL A 42 13.89 9.13 6.35
N SER A 43 14.57 9.28 5.22
CA SER A 43 14.96 8.15 4.35
C SER A 43 16.15 7.35 4.89
N GLU A 44 16.99 7.93 5.76
CA GLU A 44 18.21 7.32 6.28
C GLU A 44 18.10 6.89 7.76
N THR A 45 18.85 5.86 8.14
CA THR A 45 19.04 5.55 9.57
C THR A 45 19.86 6.67 10.19
N VAL A 46 19.20 7.60 10.87
CA VAL A 46 19.89 8.70 11.55
C VAL A 46 20.67 8.11 12.73
N HIS A 47 21.98 7.95 12.54
CA HIS A 47 22.90 7.58 13.60
C HIS A 47 23.20 8.82 14.43
N HIS A 48 22.54 8.92 15.58
CA HIS A 48 22.92 9.87 16.60
C HIS A 48 23.92 9.21 17.57
N ASP A 49 25.03 9.89 17.83
CA ASP A 49 25.99 9.49 18.88
C ASP A 49 25.36 9.52 20.30
N ARG A 50 24.19 10.15 20.43
CA ARG A 50 23.41 10.32 21.67
C ARG A 50 21.90 10.24 21.37
N PRO A 51 21.04 9.90 22.35
CA PRO A 51 19.59 9.93 22.15
C PRO A 51 19.11 11.38 22.04
N GLU A 52 19.03 11.88 20.81
CA GLU A 52 18.54 13.22 20.49
C GLU A 52 17.24 13.13 19.70
N VAL A 53 16.37 14.13 19.87
CA VAL A 53 15.12 14.18 19.11
C VAL A 53 15.44 14.58 17.67
N ILE A 54 14.92 13.81 16.72
CA ILE A 54 15.16 14.06 15.29
C ILE A 54 14.63 15.43 14.85
N ASN A 55 15.44 16.17 14.10
CA ASN A 55 14.99 17.42 13.49
C ASN A 55 14.29 17.13 12.15
N CYS A 56 12.95 17.14 12.14
CA CYS A 56 12.16 16.88 10.94
C CYS A 56 12.36 17.95 9.85
N SER A 57 12.58 19.21 10.24
CA SER A 57 12.66 20.32 9.27
C SER A 57 13.91 20.30 8.39
N SER A 58 14.91 19.49 8.74
CA SER A 58 16.11 19.29 7.90
C SER A 58 15.96 18.14 6.91
N GLN A 59 14.83 17.45 6.93
CA GLN A 59 14.57 16.25 6.14
C GLN A 59 13.81 16.59 4.85
N GLN A 60 13.59 15.59 3.99
CA GLN A 60 12.93 15.81 2.72
C GLN A 60 11.44 16.12 2.93
N PHE A 61 11.00 17.29 2.48
CA PHE A 61 9.59 17.69 2.51
C PHE A 61 8.77 16.99 1.42
N SER A 62 7.55 16.55 1.77
CA SER A 62 6.59 15.96 0.83
C SER A 62 5.34 16.85 0.70
N ALA A 63 5.17 17.44 -0.49
CA ALA A 63 3.99 18.25 -0.81
C ALA A 63 2.69 17.43 -0.75
N ALA A 64 2.73 16.14 -1.10
CA ALA A 64 1.58 15.26 -1.00
C ALA A 64 1.20 14.99 0.47
N ASN A 65 2.18 14.73 1.34
CA ASN A 65 1.92 14.55 2.77
C ASN A 65 1.43 15.83 3.43
N TYR A 66 1.97 16.98 3.02
CA TYR A 66 1.46 18.27 3.47
C TYR A 66 0.03 18.57 2.98
N GLN A 67 -0.32 18.17 1.75
CA GLN A 67 -1.70 18.26 1.27
C GLN A 67 -2.66 17.44 2.16
N ARG A 68 -2.29 16.20 2.49
CA ARG A 68 -3.05 15.33 3.42
C ARG A 68 -3.20 15.95 4.80
N PHE A 69 -2.11 16.53 5.31
CA PHE A 69 -2.11 17.27 6.57
C PHE A 69 -3.10 18.46 6.55
N GLN A 70 -3.05 19.29 5.51
CA GLN A 70 -3.96 20.42 5.35
C GLN A 70 -5.42 19.97 5.19
N LEU A 71 -5.63 18.81 4.59
CA LEU A 71 -6.96 18.27 4.40
C LEU A 71 -7.63 17.89 5.72
N MET A 72 -6.87 17.41 6.72
CA MET A 72 -7.43 17.21 8.06
C MET A 72 -7.94 18.54 8.64
N ARG A 73 -7.15 19.61 8.52
CA ARG A 73 -7.51 20.95 9.01
C ARG A 73 -8.76 21.47 8.31
N PHE A 74 -8.76 21.42 6.98
CA PHE A 74 -9.90 21.79 6.15
C PHE A 74 -11.17 21.05 6.58
N SER A 75 -11.09 19.74 6.77
CA SER A 75 -12.25 18.91 7.14
C SER A 75 -12.85 19.34 8.48
N VAL A 76 -12.02 19.67 9.47
CA VAL A 76 -12.49 20.15 10.78
C VAL A 76 -13.17 21.52 10.65
N GLU A 77 -12.57 22.43 9.89
CA GLU A 77 -13.13 23.77 9.66
C GLU A 77 -14.44 23.71 8.85
N GLU A 78 -14.52 22.83 7.86
CA GLU A 78 -15.74 22.56 7.08
C GLU A 78 -16.87 22.06 7.98
N ILE A 79 -16.58 21.12 8.89
CA ILE A 79 -17.57 20.59 9.85
C ILE A 79 -18.04 21.68 10.80
N ASN A 80 -17.12 22.46 11.38
CA ASN A 80 -17.46 23.55 12.29
C ASN A 80 -18.29 24.67 11.63
N ASN A 81 -18.16 24.84 10.31
CA ASN A 81 -18.92 25.84 9.54
C ASN A 81 -20.29 25.32 9.07
N SER A 82 -20.64 24.07 9.39
CA SER A 82 -21.95 23.47 9.11
C SER A 82 -22.75 23.30 10.40
N SER A 83 -24.08 23.43 10.31
CA SER A 83 -24.99 23.08 11.41
C SER A 83 -25.55 21.66 11.30
N SER A 84 -25.24 20.92 10.23
CA SER A 84 -25.77 19.58 10.01
C SER A 84 -25.10 18.50 10.86
N LEU A 85 -23.83 18.72 11.23
CA LEU A 85 -23.03 17.79 12.01
C LEU A 85 -22.44 18.57 13.19
N LEU A 86 -22.62 18.04 14.39
CA LEU A 86 -22.20 18.67 15.66
C LEU A 86 -22.70 20.13 15.87
N PRO A 87 -24.02 20.39 15.77
CA PRO A 87 -24.54 21.74 15.99
C PRO A 87 -24.21 22.26 17.40
N ASN A 88 -23.68 23.49 17.46
CA ASN A 88 -23.22 24.15 18.69
C ASN A 88 -22.07 23.45 19.43
N VAL A 89 -21.36 22.53 18.77
CA VAL A 89 -20.18 21.84 19.31
C VAL A 89 -19.01 22.07 18.35
N SER A 90 -17.91 22.56 18.88
CA SER A 90 -16.70 22.86 18.10
C SER A 90 -15.70 21.71 18.16
N LEU A 91 -15.23 21.26 16.99
CA LEU A 91 -14.09 20.37 16.88
C LEU A 91 -12.79 21.17 16.81
N GLY A 92 -11.83 20.80 17.64
CA GLY A 92 -10.46 21.28 17.59
C GLY A 92 -9.50 20.20 17.11
N TYR A 93 -8.26 20.60 16.86
CA TYR A 93 -7.19 19.68 16.47
C TYR A 93 -5.85 20.06 17.07
N GLU A 94 -4.97 19.06 17.22
CA GLU A 94 -3.53 19.24 17.42
C GLU A 94 -2.80 18.28 16.49
N VAL A 95 -2.10 18.82 15.49
CA VAL A 95 -1.48 18.01 14.44
C VAL A 95 0.04 18.06 14.55
N PHE A 96 0.70 16.93 14.35
CA PHE A 96 2.15 16.82 14.48
C PHE A 96 2.83 16.19 13.25
N ASP A 97 3.99 16.74 12.91
CA ASP A 97 4.95 16.11 11.99
C ASP A 97 5.63 14.90 12.67
N HIS A 98 5.24 13.70 12.27
CA HIS A 98 5.72 12.40 12.74
C HIS A 98 6.73 11.81 11.74
N CYS A 99 7.67 12.65 11.30
CA CYS A 99 8.60 12.42 10.18
C CYS A 99 9.51 11.17 10.23
N SER A 100 9.42 10.35 11.28
CA SER A 100 10.30 9.19 11.48
C SER A 100 9.54 8.05 12.15
N ASP A 101 9.74 6.85 11.61
CA ASP A 101 9.16 5.60 12.10
C ASP A 101 9.44 5.34 13.60
N ALA A 102 10.62 5.70 14.08
CA ALA A 102 11.08 5.30 15.42
C ALA A 102 11.65 6.45 16.28
N LEU A 103 11.81 7.67 15.74
CA LEU A 103 12.50 8.75 16.45
C LEU A 103 11.60 9.98 16.75
N SER A 104 10.36 10.02 16.25
CA SER A 104 9.44 11.17 16.44
C SER A 104 8.33 10.91 17.47
N PHE A 105 8.68 10.85 18.75
CA PHE A 105 7.70 10.67 19.85
C PHE A 105 7.08 11.93 20.47
N PRO A 106 7.63 13.17 20.37
CA PRO A 106 7.05 14.32 21.07
C PRO A 106 5.56 14.56 20.81
N GLY A 107 5.12 14.42 19.55
CA GLY A 107 3.70 14.53 19.19
C GLY A 107 2.84 13.44 19.81
N VAL A 108 3.26 12.17 19.73
CA VAL A 108 2.57 11.02 20.35
C VAL A 108 2.41 11.23 21.86
N LEU A 109 3.51 11.57 22.53
CA LEU A 109 3.55 11.82 23.98
C LEU A 109 2.69 13.02 24.38
N ARG A 110 2.62 14.05 23.53
CA ARG A 110 1.76 15.22 23.75
C ARG A 110 0.28 14.84 23.65
N LEU A 111 -0.10 14.09 22.63
CA LEU A 111 -1.49 13.66 22.40
C LEU A 111 -2.01 12.72 23.51
N MET A 112 -1.16 11.85 24.07
CA MET A 112 -1.53 11.00 25.21
C MET A 112 -1.51 11.72 26.57
N SER A 113 -0.90 12.91 26.66
CA SER A 113 -0.71 13.59 27.94
C SER A 113 -2.03 14.11 28.52
N ILE A 114 -2.18 14.03 29.84
CA ILE A 114 -3.30 14.63 30.57
C ILE A 114 -2.76 15.76 31.44
N ASN A 115 -3.26 16.98 31.25
CA ASN A 115 -2.74 18.19 31.90
C ASN A 115 -1.21 18.36 31.75
N GLY A 116 -0.66 17.92 30.61
CA GLY A 116 0.78 18.02 30.32
C GLY A 116 1.66 16.98 31.01
N SER A 117 1.08 15.91 31.58
CA SER A 117 1.82 14.79 32.16
C SER A 117 1.30 13.45 31.64
N ILE A 118 2.20 12.49 31.42
CA ILE A 118 1.85 11.11 31.09
C ILE A 118 1.54 10.36 32.38
N GLN A 119 0.43 9.63 32.41
CA GLN A 119 -0.12 9.04 33.63
C GLN A 119 -0.30 7.51 33.45
N PRO A 120 0.80 6.72 33.54
CA PRO A 120 0.79 5.30 33.13
C PRO A 120 0.02 4.34 34.05
N TRP A 121 -0.50 4.80 35.19
CA TRP A 121 -1.12 3.96 36.23
C TRP A 121 -2.45 4.52 36.78
N VAL A 122 -3.11 5.41 36.04
CA VAL A 122 -4.35 6.04 36.53
C VAL A 122 -5.56 5.16 36.20
N GLU A 123 -6.47 5.03 37.16
CA GLU A 123 -7.74 4.34 36.94
C GLU A 123 -8.55 5.02 35.81
N PRO A 124 -9.10 4.26 34.84
CA PRO A 124 -9.74 4.79 33.62
C PRO A 124 -10.87 5.81 33.85
N ASN A 125 -11.50 5.78 35.02
CA ASN A 125 -12.76 6.50 35.26
C ASN A 125 -12.65 7.95 35.73
N ASN A 126 -11.44 8.47 36.02
CA ASN A 126 -11.32 9.77 36.69
C ASN A 126 -10.74 10.91 35.84
N LYS A 127 -10.33 10.67 34.58
CA LYS A 127 -9.79 11.75 33.71
C LYS A 127 -10.18 11.56 32.25
N VAL A 128 -10.63 12.65 31.63
CA VAL A 128 -10.85 12.72 30.18
C VAL A 128 -9.47 12.92 29.51
N PRO A 129 -9.06 12.03 28.59
CA PRO A 129 -7.81 12.21 27.85
C PRO A 129 -7.85 13.46 26.96
N ARG A 130 -6.67 13.94 26.58
CA ARG A 130 -6.54 15.20 25.83
C ARG A 130 -7.25 15.16 24.47
N VAL A 131 -7.22 14.00 23.81
CA VAL A 131 -7.83 13.80 22.49
C VAL A 131 -8.87 12.70 22.52
N MET A 132 -9.91 12.87 21.71
CA MET A 132 -10.99 11.90 21.55
C MET A 132 -10.67 10.82 20.52
N ALA A 133 -9.76 11.11 19.60
CA ALA A 133 -9.29 10.22 18.56
C ALA A 133 -7.96 10.73 17.99
N VAL A 134 -7.22 9.87 17.29
CA VAL A 134 -6.01 10.24 16.56
C VAL A 134 -6.14 9.81 15.11
N ILE A 135 -5.81 10.71 14.18
CA ILE A 135 -5.73 10.43 12.75
C ILE A 135 -4.28 10.18 12.37
N GLY A 136 -4.04 9.12 11.59
CA GLY A 136 -2.70 8.69 11.21
C GLY A 136 -2.06 7.72 12.19
N PRO A 137 -0.76 7.43 12.05
CA PRO A 137 0.16 7.96 11.02
C PRO A 137 -0.03 7.29 9.64
N PHE A 138 0.79 7.66 8.66
CA PHE A 138 0.72 7.16 7.28
C PHE A 138 1.31 5.75 7.15
N THR A 139 2.59 5.55 7.48
CA THR A 139 3.27 4.27 7.24
C THR A 139 2.88 3.23 8.28
N SER A 140 2.90 1.94 7.88
CA SER A 140 2.59 0.87 8.83
C SER A 140 3.62 0.79 9.96
N THR A 141 4.90 1.06 9.67
CA THR A 141 5.98 1.09 10.67
C THR A 141 5.72 2.18 11.73
N GLN A 142 5.40 3.42 11.30
CA GLN A 142 5.01 4.51 12.21
C GLN A 142 3.80 4.12 13.07
N ALA A 143 2.79 3.49 12.47
CA ALA A 143 1.60 3.10 13.20
C ALA A 143 1.91 2.01 14.24
N MET A 144 2.81 1.09 13.96
CA MET A 144 3.22 0.05 14.92
C MET A 144 3.97 0.64 16.12
N THR A 145 4.72 1.74 15.94
CA THR A 145 5.43 2.41 17.03
C THR A 145 4.53 3.37 17.81
N ALA A 146 3.60 4.06 17.16
CA ALA A 146 2.70 5.03 17.80
C ALA A 146 1.48 4.37 18.46
N ALA A 147 0.90 3.32 17.88
CA ALA A 147 -0.34 2.74 18.36
C ALA A 147 -0.33 2.24 19.81
N PRO A 148 0.73 1.57 20.30
CA PRO A 148 0.78 1.09 21.69
C PRO A 148 0.56 2.16 22.76
N PHE A 149 0.75 3.45 22.45
CA PHE A 149 0.51 4.56 23.38
C PHE A 149 -0.97 4.91 23.55
N PHE A 150 -1.81 4.55 22.58
CA PHE A 150 -3.24 4.93 22.54
C PHE A 150 -4.18 3.75 22.83
N MET A 151 -3.75 2.52 22.51
CA MET A 151 -4.56 1.31 22.70
C MET A 151 -4.99 1.05 24.15
N PRO A 152 -4.16 1.27 25.21
CA PRO A 152 -4.57 0.98 26.59
C PRO A 152 -5.78 1.80 27.07
N ASP A 153 -5.85 3.07 26.65
CA ASP A 153 -6.96 3.97 26.97
C ASP A 153 -8.11 3.88 25.95
N LEU A 154 -8.03 2.94 25.01
CA LEU A 154 -8.96 2.77 23.89
C LEU A 154 -9.20 4.06 23.11
N ILE A 155 -8.17 4.90 23.00
CA ILE A 155 -8.22 6.08 22.13
C ILE A 155 -8.25 5.55 20.70
N PRO A 156 -9.31 5.83 19.91
CA PRO A 156 -9.42 5.32 18.56
C PRO A 156 -8.36 5.97 17.68
N MET A 157 -7.58 5.14 17.00
CA MET A 157 -6.67 5.59 15.95
C MET A 157 -7.27 5.25 14.61
N VAL A 158 -7.54 6.25 13.78
CA VAL A 158 -8.06 6.07 12.41
C VAL A 158 -6.94 6.40 11.44
N SER A 159 -6.20 5.38 11.00
CA SER A 159 -5.10 5.59 10.06
C SER A 159 -5.63 5.81 8.64
N TYR A 160 -5.04 6.78 7.95
CA TYR A 160 -5.35 7.14 6.57
C TYR A 160 -4.41 6.48 5.55
N GLY A 161 -3.41 5.69 5.98
CA GLY A 161 -2.44 5.05 5.09
C GLY A 161 -1.95 3.66 5.52
N SER A 162 -1.99 3.35 6.82
CA SER A 162 -1.39 2.11 7.33
C SER A 162 -2.27 0.89 7.05
N SER A 163 -1.77 0.01 6.20
CA SER A 163 -2.53 -1.07 5.57
C SER A 163 -2.04 -2.48 5.93
N SER A 164 -0.98 -2.61 6.75
CA SER A 164 -0.44 -3.90 7.19
C SER A 164 -1.51 -4.80 7.82
N SER A 165 -1.42 -6.11 7.59
CA SER A 165 -2.33 -7.10 8.17
C SER A 165 -2.22 -7.20 9.70
N ALA A 166 -1.13 -6.72 10.30
CA ALA A 166 -0.92 -6.73 11.75
C ALA A 166 -2.03 -5.98 12.51
N PHE A 167 -2.56 -4.90 11.93
CA PHE A 167 -3.60 -4.06 12.54
C PHE A 167 -5.00 -4.68 12.56
N SER A 168 -5.20 -5.80 11.87
CA SER A 168 -6.44 -6.58 11.97
C SER A 168 -6.55 -7.36 13.29
N SER A 169 -5.44 -7.53 14.03
CA SER A 169 -5.46 -8.19 15.34
C SER A 169 -5.99 -7.27 16.44
N LYS A 170 -7.28 -7.40 16.78
CA LYS A 170 -7.92 -6.64 17.88
C LYS A 170 -7.43 -6.98 19.27
N VAL A 171 -6.67 -8.06 19.42
CA VAL A 171 -5.95 -8.37 20.66
C VAL A 171 -4.77 -7.43 20.86
N LYS A 172 -4.05 -7.07 19.79
CA LYS A 172 -2.90 -6.16 19.85
C LYS A 172 -3.30 -4.70 19.68
N TYR A 173 -4.25 -4.44 18.79
CA TYR A 173 -4.69 -3.11 18.38
C TYR A 173 -6.22 -2.96 18.52
N PRO A 174 -6.75 -2.97 19.76
CA PRO A 174 -8.20 -3.01 20.03
C PRO A 174 -8.96 -1.81 19.45
N SER A 175 -8.41 -0.60 19.52
CA SER A 175 -9.04 0.64 19.07
C SER A 175 -8.49 1.17 17.75
N PHE A 176 -7.75 0.36 16.99
CA PHE A 176 -7.22 0.77 15.68
C PHE A 176 -8.27 0.56 14.58
N LEU A 177 -8.46 1.56 13.74
CA LEU A 177 -9.27 1.51 12.52
C LEU A 177 -8.49 2.15 11.37
N ARG A 178 -8.96 1.94 10.14
CA ARG A 178 -8.38 2.59 8.96
C ARG A 178 -9.41 2.90 7.89
N THR A 179 -9.19 4.02 7.23
CA THR A 179 -9.92 4.45 6.02
C THR A 179 -9.12 4.17 4.74
N ALA A 180 -7.86 3.74 4.87
CA ALA A 180 -7.08 3.17 3.78
C ALA A 180 -7.43 1.70 3.52
N ASN A 181 -7.20 1.26 2.28
CA ASN A 181 -7.35 -0.15 1.91
C ASN A 181 -6.24 -1.00 2.56
N PRO A 182 -6.56 -2.18 3.10
CA PRO A 182 -5.57 -3.17 3.53
C PRO A 182 -4.65 -3.65 2.40
N ASN A 183 -3.44 -4.06 2.74
CA ASN A 183 -2.50 -4.70 1.81
C ASN A 183 -3.10 -5.91 1.12
N LYS A 184 -3.88 -6.71 1.87
CA LYS A 184 -4.57 -7.90 1.34
C LYS A 184 -5.40 -7.55 0.10
N ASP A 185 -6.10 -6.41 0.12
CA ASP A 185 -6.98 -6.02 -0.97
C ASP A 185 -6.16 -5.57 -2.18
N VAL A 186 -5.06 -4.82 -1.97
CA VAL A 186 -4.12 -4.45 -3.05
C VAL A 186 -3.51 -5.71 -3.70
N ILE A 187 -3.08 -6.69 -2.89
CA ILE A 187 -2.55 -7.98 -3.37
C ILE A 187 -3.61 -8.76 -4.15
N ASP A 188 -4.87 -8.76 -3.70
CA ASP A 188 -5.97 -9.41 -4.40
C ASP A 188 -6.17 -8.82 -5.80
N VAL A 189 -6.05 -7.49 -5.96
CA VAL A 189 -6.08 -6.82 -7.28
C VAL A 189 -4.88 -7.23 -8.13
N ILE A 190 -3.67 -7.18 -7.57
CA ILE A 190 -2.43 -7.54 -8.30
C ILE A 190 -2.52 -8.97 -8.83
N VAL A 191 -2.90 -9.94 -7.99
CA VAL A 191 -3.02 -11.34 -8.41
C VAL A 191 -4.12 -11.49 -9.46
N THR A 192 -5.25 -10.80 -9.30
CA THR A 192 -6.33 -10.81 -10.32
C THR A 192 -5.82 -10.29 -11.66
N MET A 193 -5.04 -9.21 -11.67
CA MET A 193 -4.44 -8.67 -12.90
C MET A 193 -3.43 -9.64 -13.53
N VAL A 194 -2.53 -10.22 -12.73
CA VAL A 194 -1.52 -11.17 -13.20
C VAL A 194 -2.19 -12.40 -13.83
N GLN A 195 -3.27 -12.91 -13.21
CA GLN A 195 -4.07 -14.00 -13.77
C GLN A 195 -4.82 -13.58 -15.04
N HIS A 196 -5.40 -12.38 -15.07
CA HIS A 196 -6.14 -11.87 -16.23
C HIS A 196 -5.28 -11.82 -17.50
N PHE A 197 -4.00 -11.47 -17.36
CA PHE A 197 -3.05 -11.42 -18.48
C PHE A 197 -2.26 -12.72 -18.70
N ASN A 198 -2.62 -13.82 -18.01
CA ASN A 198 -1.94 -15.11 -18.08
C ASN A 198 -0.42 -15.04 -17.83
N TRP A 199 0.01 -14.13 -16.94
CA TRP A 199 1.40 -14.06 -16.52
C TRP A 199 1.67 -15.06 -15.40
N SER A 200 2.74 -15.86 -15.53
CA SER A 200 3.13 -16.87 -14.54
C SER A 200 4.54 -16.67 -13.98
N TRP A 201 5.32 -15.76 -14.55
CA TRP A 201 6.71 -15.50 -14.17
C TRP A 201 6.92 -14.04 -13.85
N VAL A 202 7.01 -13.70 -12.56
CA VAL A 202 7.03 -12.29 -12.09
C VAL A 202 8.15 -12.03 -11.10
N ALA A 203 8.60 -10.78 -11.03
CA ALA A 203 9.44 -10.26 -9.96
C ALA A 203 8.61 -9.45 -8.96
N PHE A 204 9.01 -9.47 -7.69
CA PHE A 204 8.40 -8.65 -6.63
C PHE A 204 9.49 -7.87 -5.89
N LEU A 205 9.54 -6.56 -6.10
CA LEU A 205 10.45 -5.64 -5.43
C LEU A 205 9.66 -4.87 -4.38
N ASN A 206 10.14 -4.84 -3.14
CA ASN A 206 9.40 -4.28 -2.02
C ASN A 206 10.27 -3.35 -1.18
N SER A 207 9.70 -2.31 -0.57
CA SER A 207 10.44 -1.49 0.40
C SER A 207 10.86 -2.33 1.62
N ASP A 208 11.97 -1.96 2.24
CA ASP A 208 12.48 -2.61 3.45
C ASP A 208 11.80 -2.10 4.72
N ASP A 209 10.49 -2.31 4.80
CA ASP A 209 9.64 -1.84 5.90
C ASP A 209 8.49 -2.84 6.23
N ASP A 210 7.80 -2.62 7.35
CA ASP A 210 6.72 -3.51 7.81
C ASP A 210 5.49 -3.52 6.88
N TYR A 211 5.30 -2.45 6.10
CA TYR A 211 4.19 -2.34 5.14
C TYR A 211 4.43 -3.26 3.94
N ALA A 212 5.61 -3.17 3.35
CA ALA A 212 5.94 -3.83 2.09
C ALA A 212 6.35 -5.28 2.29
N ASN A 213 6.97 -5.62 3.44
CA ASN A 213 7.23 -7.01 3.82
C ASN A 213 5.93 -7.81 4.05
N ASP A 214 4.92 -7.19 4.67
CA ASP A 214 3.58 -7.78 4.79
C ASP A 214 2.94 -8.01 3.42
N GLY A 215 3.06 -7.04 2.49
CA GLY A 215 2.61 -7.17 1.10
C GLY A 215 3.24 -8.37 0.38
N LEU A 216 4.55 -8.57 0.52
CA LEU A 216 5.26 -9.73 -0.05
C LEU A 216 4.74 -11.05 0.53
N GLU A 217 4.57 -11.14 1.86
CA GLU A 217 4.07 -12.37 2.49
C GLU A 217 2.65 -12.71 2.01
N LEU A 218 1.78 -11.70 1.94
CA LEU A 218 0.42 -11.84 1.42
C LEU A 218 0.43 -12.28 -0.04
N PHE A 219 1.30 -11.70 -0.88
CA PHE A 219 1.47 -12.09 -2.27
C PHE A 219 1.87 -13.55 -2.40
N ILE A 220 2.94 -13.97 -1.70
CA ILE A 220 3.42 -15.36 -1.68
C ILE A 220 2.29 -16.31 -1.25
N ARG A 221 1.52 -15.95 -0.20
CA ARG A 221 0.40 -16.76 0.27
C ARG A 221 -0.71 -16.86 -0.78
N LYS A 222 -1.03 -15.76 -1.47
CA LYS A 222 -2.10 -15.68 -2.46
C LYS A 222 -1.78 -16.43 -3.75
N ILE A 223 -0.51 -16.51 -4.17
CA ILE A 223 -0.10 -17.22 -5.39
C ILE A 223 0.14 -18.72 -5.19
N LYS A 224 0.26 -19.22 -3.95
CA LYS A 224 0.43 -20.66 -3.68
C LYS A 224 -0.55 -21.57 -4.45
N PRO A 225 -1.87 -21.30 -4.47
CA PRO A 225 -2.83 -22.12 -5.20
C PRO A 225 -2.98 -21.77 -6.69
N THR A 226 -2.17 -20.86 -7.25
CA THR A 226 -2.27 -20.43 -8.66
C THR A 226 -1.04 -20.84 -9.46
N GLU A 227 -1.06 -20.80 -10.79
CA GLU A 227 0.12 -21.12 -11.62
C GLU A 227 1.20 -20.02 -11.64
N ILE A 228 1.07 -18.99 -10.79
CA ILE A 228 2.03 -17.90 -10.70
C ILE A 228 3.24 -18.32 -9.86
N CYS A 229 4.43 -18.01 -10.36
CA CYS A 229 5.69 -18.14 -9.64
C CYS A 229 6.34 -16.80 -9.41
N LEU A 230 6.86 -16.63 -8.19
CA LEU A 230 7.79 -15.58 -7.85
C LEU A 230 9.20 -15.98 -8.27
N ALA A 231 9.66 -15.41 -9.38
CA ALA A 231 10.95 -15.70 -10.00
C ALA A 231 12.10 -15.02 -9.24
N TYR A 232 11.88 -13.75 -8.90
CA TYR A 232 12.87 -12.92 -8.23
C TYR A 232 12.17 -12.04 -7.19
N THR A 233 12.77 -11.91 -6.02
CA THR A 233 12.30 -10.97 -5.01
C THR A 233 13.47 -10.30 -4.31
N LYS A 234 13.30 -9.03 -3.98
CA LYS A 234 14.31 -8.25 -3.26
C LYS A 234 13.66 -7.10 -2.51
N SER A 235 14.01 -7.00 -1.23
CA SER A 235 13.76 -5.81 -0.43
C SER A 235 14.73 -4.69 -0.84
N VAL A 236 14.21 -3.48 -1.05
CA VAL A 236 14.92 -2.32 -1.59
C VAL A 236 14.77 -1.10 -0.68
N ASN A 237 15.78 -0.24 -0.71
CA ASN A 237 15.85 1.04 -0.01
C ASN A 237 16.74 2.03 -0.79
N HIS A 238 16.99 3.21 -0.23
CA HIS A 238 17.82 4.25 -0.87
C HIS A 238 19.27 3.81 -1.15
N ASN A 239 19.84 2.90 -0.34
CA ASN A 239 21.22 2.41 -0.47
C ASN A 239 21.35 1.16 -1.35
N THR A 240 20.26 0.71 -1.96
CA THR A 240 20.26 -0.55 -2.70
C THR A 240 20.99 -0.43 -4.04
N ASP A 241 21.86 -1.40 -4.34
CA ASP A 241 22.49 -1.52 -5.66
C ASP A 241 21.50 -2.10 -6.69
N TYR A 242 20.76 -1.21 -7.35
CA TYR A 242 19.78 -1.55 -8.38
C TYR A 242 20.39 -2.22 -9.62
N SER A 243 21.69 -2.03 -9.89
CA SER A 243 22.34 -2.61 -11.07
C SER A 243 22.33 -4.14 -11.04
N ARG A 244 22.57 -4.73 -9.86
CA ARG A 244 22.53 -6.18 -9.66
C ARG A 244 21.12 -6.73 -9.78
N ILE A 245 20.13 -5.98 -9.28
CA ILE A 245 18.72 -6.34 -9.34
C ILE A 245 18.28 -6.46 -10.80
N PHE A 246 18.48 -5.39 -11.59
CA PHE A 246 18.04 -5.39 -12.99
C PHE A 246 18.83 -6.38 -13.85
N LYS A 247 20.12 -6.58 -13.58
CA LYS A 247 20.90 -7.65 -14.21
C LYS A 247 20.29 -9.03 -13.95
N SER A 248 19.92 -9.33 -12.70
CA SER A 248 19.30 -10.62 -12.34
C SER A 248 17.93 -10.80 -13.01
N ILE A 249 17.14 -9.73 -13.07
CA ILE A 249 15.82 -9.72 -13.75
C ILE A 249 15.97 -10.04 -15.24
N GLU A 250 16.98 -9.48 -15.90
CA GLU A 250 17.25 -9.71 -17.32
C GLU A 250 17.77 -11.14 -17.58
N GLU A 251 18.72 -11.62 -16.77
CA GLU A 251 19.25 -12.99 -16.86
C GLU A 251 18.16 -14.06 -16.70
N GLN A 252 17.15 -13.78 -15.86
CA GLN A 252 16.01 -14.66 -15.63
C GLN A 252 14.84 -14.43 -16.60
N ARG A 253 14.99 -13.52 -17.58
CA ARG A 253 13.98 -13.15 -18.58
C ARG A 253 12.63 -12.80 -17.97
N ILE A 254 12.65 -12.07 -16.86
CA ILE A 254 11.43 -11.61 -16.19
C ILE A 254 10.95 -10.34 -16.89
N ASN A 255 9.69 -10.33 -17.32
CA ASN A 255 9.10 -9.19 -18.02
C ASN A 255 8.12 -8.40 -17.15
N VAL A 256 7.50 -9.02 -16.15
CA VAL A 256 6.54 -8.36 -15.25
C VAL A 256 7.18 -8.16 -13.88
N ILE A 257 7.21 -6.90 -13.42
CA ILE A 257 7.84 -6.47 -12.17
C ILE A 257 6.77 -5.78 -11.32
N ILE A 258 6.44 -6.37 -10.17
CA ILE A 258 5.59 -5.78 -9.16
C ILE A 258 6.47 -4.95 -8.24
N VAL A 259 6.15 -3.66 -8.06
CA VAL A 259 6.87 -2.77 -7.15
C VAL A 259 5.93 -2.34 -6.04
N PHE A 260 6.08 -2.99 -4.89
CA PHE A 260 5.27 -2.78 -3.70
C PHE A 260 6.08 -1.97 -2.68
N ALA A 261 6.11 -0.65 -2.86
CA ALA A 261 7.05 0.22 -2.17
C ALA A 261 6.41 1.54 -1.75
N SER A 262 7.03 2.23 -0.78
CA SER A 262 6.71 3.63 -0.47
C SER A 262 7.03 4.55 -1.65
N GLU A 263 6.42 5.73 -1.69
CA GLU A 263 6.58 6.70 -2.77
C GLU A 263 8.05 7.02 -3.05
N LEU A 264 8.82 7.42 -2.03
CA LEU A 264 10.24 7.76 -2.18
C LEU A 264 11.09 6.57 -2.65
N THR A 265 10.83 5.38 -2.14
CA THR A 265 11.57 4.18 -2.56
C THR A 265 11.27 3.84 -4.02
N ALA A 266 10.01 3.96 -4.45
CA ALA A 266 9.61 3.76 -5.83
C ALA A 266 10.24 4.81 -6.75
N GLU A 267 10.34 6.08 -6.32
CA GLU A 267 11.03 7.12 -7.09
C GLU A 267 12.48 6.72 -7.37
N VAL A 268 13.26 6.38 -6.33
CA VAL A 268 14.67 5.99 -6.48
C VAL A 268 14.83 4.75 -7.38
N LEU A 269 13.96 3.75 -7.24
CA LEU A 269 13.98 2.53 -8.04
C LEU A 269 13.71 2.83 -9.52
N ILE A 270 12.67 3.60 -9.83
CA ILE A 270 12.28 3.92 -11.20
C ILE A 270 13.30 4.86 -11.85
N GLU A 271 13.85 5.81 -11.11
CA GLU A 271 14.95 6.65 -11.60
C GLU A 271 16.18 5.81 -11.95
N SER A 272 16.52 4.83 -11.10
CA SER A 272 17.60 3.89 -11.37
C SER A 272 17.32 3.03 -12.60
N ALA A 273 16.08 2.58 -12.82
CA ALA A 273 15.69 1.82 -14.02
C ALA A 273 15.90 2.63 -15.31
N VAL A 274 15.56 3.93 -15.30
CA VAL A 274 15.80 4.84 -16.41
C VAL A 274 17.30 5.04 -16.64
N GLN A 275 18.08 5.31 -15.59
CA GLN A 275 19.53 5.54 -15.68
C GLN A 275 20.29 4.31 -16.20
N LEU A 276 19.85 3.11 -15.81
CA LEU A 276 20.45 1.85 -16.20
C LEU A 276 19.91 1.30 -17.53
N ASN A 277 19.08 2.07 -18.24
CA ASN A 277 18.46 1.69 -19.52
C ASN A 277 17.73 0.33 -19.45
N VAL A 278 17.02 0.09 -18.35
CA VAL A 278 16.06 -1.02 -18.30
C VAL A 278 14.96 -0.73 -19.31
N THR A 279 14.63 -1.71 -20.16
CA THR A 279 13.63 -1.56 -21.21
C THR A 279 12.76 -2.81 -21.30
N ASN A 280 11.66 -2.73 -22.04
CA ASN A 280 10.80 -3.87 -22.37
C ASN A 280 10.23 -4.62 -21.16
N LYS A 281 9.85 -3.89 -20.11
CA LYS A 281 9.19 -4.46 -18.91
C LYS A 281 7.75 -3.96 -18.78
N VAL A 282 6.98 -4.70 -17.99
CA VAL A 282 5.69 -4.28 -17.45
C VAL A 282 5.88 -4.05 -15.96
N TRP A 283 5.59 -2.84 -15.51
CA TRP A 283 5.68 -2.43 -14.11
C TRP A 283 4.28 -2.36 -13.53
N ILE A 284 4.06 -3.05 -12.42
CA ILE A 284 2.81 -2.94 -11.64
C ILE A 284 3.10 -1.97 -10.49
N ALA A 285 2.53 -0.78 -10.61
CA ALA A 285 2.57 0.30 -9.64
C ALA A 285 1.37 0.24 -8.70
N ILE A 286 1.62 0.35 -7.41
CA ILE A 286 0.58 0.30 -6.38
C ILE A 286 0.07 1.70 -6.01
N ASP A 287 -0.93 1.77 -5.14
CA ASP A 287 -1.65 2.97 -4.75
C ASP A 287 -0.78 4.08 -4.15
N THR A 288 0.41 3.76 -3.64
CA THR A 288 1.37 4.72 -3.08
C THR A 288 2.12 5.56 -4.12
N TRP A 289 2.27 5.09 -5.36
CA TRP A 289 3.12 5.78 -6.35
C TRP A 289 2.58 5.72 -7.80
N ALA A 290 1.48 5.01 -8.04
CA ALA A 290 0.86 4.92 -9.37
C ALA A 290 0.40 6.29 -9.94
N SER A 291 0.11 7.25 -9.06
CA SER A 291 -0.30 8.62 -9.42
C SER A 291 0.83 9.64 -9.33
N ASN A 292 2.07 9.21 -9.07
CA ASN A 292 3.19 10.11 -8.83
C ASN A 292 3.47 10.99 -10.08
N LYS A 293 3.18 12.28 -9.93
CA LYS A 293 3.25 13.27 -11.03
C LYS A 293 4.68 13.55 -11.49
N ARG A 294 5.68 13.37 -10.62
CA ARG A 294 7.10 13.55 -10.95
C ARG A 294 7.56 12.45 -11.90
N LEU A 295 7.31 11.19 -11.56
CA LEU A 295 7.70 10.04 -12.38
C LEU A 295 6.95 10.00 -13.71
N LEU A 296 5.65 10.30 -13.71
CA LEU A 296 4.83 10.39 -14.93
C LEU A 296 5.41 11.34 -15.99
N LYS A 297 6.02 12.45 -15.54
CA LYS A 297 6.62 13.50 -16.38
C LYS A 297 8.14 13.37 -16.53
N MET A 298 8.74 12.35 -15.93
CA MET A 298 10.18 12.15 -15.94
C MET A 298 10.69 11.86 -17.35
N LYS A 299 11.81 12.49 -17.73
CA LYS A 299 12.47 12.20 -19.00
C LYS A 299 13.01 10.76 -19.01
N GLY A 300 12.72 10.02 -20.08
CA GLY A 300 13.16 8.64 -20.23
C GLY A 300 12.22 7.60 -19.62
N ILE A 301 11.16 8.01 -18.91
CA ILE A 301 10.20 7.08 -18.30
C ILE A 301 9.52 6.16 -19.31
N ARG A 302 9.41 6.58 -20.57
CA ARG A 302 8.82 5.75 -21.63
C ARG A 302 9.70 4.55 -22.01
N ASN A 303 10.99 4.63 -21.73
CA ASN A 303 11.94 3.62 -22.16
C ASN A 303 11.84 2.35 -21.29
N ILE A 304 11.39 2.47 -20.04
CA ILE A 304 11.30 1.33 -19.11
C ILE A 304 10.20 0.32 -19.49
N GLY A 305 9.30 0.72 -20.40
CA GLY A 305 8.22 -0.12 -20.92
C GLY A 305 6.85 0.38 -20.50
N THR A 306 5.96 -0.54 -20.12
CA THR A 306 4.55 -0.24 -19.78
C THR A 306 4.38 -0.19 -18.27
N VAL A 307 3.79 0.89 -17.74
CA VAL A 307 3.44 0.97 -16.31
C VAL A 307 1.93 0.88 -16.16
N LEU A 308 1.47 -0.14 -15.44
CA LEU A 308 0.10 -0.34 -15.01
C LEU A 308 -0.02 0.03 -13.54
N GLY A 309 -0.90 0.95 -13.20
CA GLY A 309 -1.07 1.47 -11.85
C GLY A 309 -2.39 1.07 -11.20
N LEU A 310 -2.39 1.03 -9.87
CA LEU A 310 -3.56 0.76 -9.02
C LEU A 310 -3.89 1.93 -8.07
N PRO A 311 -4.06 3.17 -8.57
CA PRO A 311 -4.36 4.29 -7.69
C PRO A 311 -5.77 4.20 -7.10
N GLN A 312 -5.96 4.89 -5.99
CA GLN A 312 -7.30 5.21 -5.53
C GLN A 312 -7.96 6.16 -6.55
N PRO A 313 -9.25 5.97 -6.90
CA PRO A 313 -9.89 6.84 -7.87
C PRO A 313 -9.90 8.28 -7.37
N ALA A 314 -9.49 9.20 -8.25
CA ALA A 314 -9.41 10.62 -7.94
C ALA A 314 -10.79 11.16 -7.51
N LEU A 315 -10.80 11.96 -6.45
CA LEU A 315 -11.99 12.62 -5.94
C LEU A 315 -11.70 14.10 -5.75
N THR A 316 -12.66 14.93 -6.16
CA THR A 316 -12.62 16.37 -5.92
C THR A 316 -13.31 16.68 -4.60
N ILE A 317 -12.59 17.34 -3.69
CA ILE A 317 -13.14 17.84 -2.42
C ILE A 317 -13.40 19.34 -2.62
N ALA A 318 -14.69 19.70 -2.67
CA ALA A 318 -15.10 21.08 -2.93
C ALA A 318 -14.62 22.02 -1.82
N GLY A 319 -14.17 23.22 -2.15
CA GLY A 319 -13.70 24.21 -1.18
C GLY A 319 -12.25 24.03 -0.71
N PHE A 320 -11.64 22.85 -0.93
CA PHE A 320 -10.27 22.60 -0.47
C PHE A 320 -9.23 23.47 -1.22
N SER A 321 -9.44 23.73 -2.51
CA SER A 321 -8.56 24.62 -3.29
C SER A 321 -8.55 26.05 -2.75
N GLU A 322 -9.72 26.56 -2.39
CA GLU A 322 -9.94 27.89 -1.84
C GLU A 322 -9.32 27.99 -0.44
N PHE A 323 -9.46 26.94 0.37
CA PHE A 323 -8.82 26.83 1.68
C PHE A 323 -7.30 26.97 1.60
N ILE A 324 -6.64 26.18 0.74
CA ILE A 324 -5.18 26.24 0.56
C ILE A 324 -4.73 27.63 0.07
N THR A 325 -5.45 28.20 -0.90
CA THR A 325 -5.13 29.54 -1.45
C THR A 325 -5.30 30.64 -0.40
N SER A 326 -6.31 30.55 0.47
CA SER A 326 -6.51 31.51 1.56
C SER A 326 -5.40 31.44 2.61
N PHE A 327 -4.92 30.25 2.93
CA PHE A 327 -3.85 30.04 3.91
C PHE A 327 -2.51 30.64 3.45
N GLU A 328 -2.16 30.49 2.16
CA GLU A 328 -0.96 31.12 1.58
C GLU A 328 -0.98 32.63 1.80
N SER A 329 -2.11 33.31 1.58
CA SER A 329 -2.22 34.75 1.77
C SER A 329 -2.13 35.22 3.24
N GLN A 330 -2.45 34.36 4.20
CA GLN A 330 -2.31 34.66 5.64
C GLN A 330 -0.88 34.45 6.14
N SER A 331 -0.19 33.42 5.65
CA SER A 331 1.20 33.09 6.03
C SER A 331 2.25 34.15 5.64
N GLN A 332 1.92 35.05 4.69
CA GLN A 332 2.80 36.14 4.26
C GLN A 332 2.88 37.33 5.24
N TYR A 333 2.10 37.32 6.33
CA TYR A 333 1.98 38.45 7.26
C TYR A 333 2.49 38.19 8.70
N GLU A 334 2.94 36.97 9.03
CA GLU A 334 3.43 36.61 10.37
C GLU A 334 4.91 36.17 10.34
N GLU A 335 5.82 37.11 10.09
CA GLU A 335 7.24 36.97 10.43
C GLU A 335 7.49 37.65 11.80
N ASP A 336 7.17 36.96 12.90
CA ASP A 336 7.69 37.33 14.22
C ASP A 336 8.09 36.06 14.98
N GLU A 337 9.19 36.17 15.74
CA GLU A 337 9.95 35.11 16.42
C GLU A 337 9.11 33.88 16.84
N LEU A 338 9.04 32.87 15.98
CA LEU A 338 8.33 31.62 16.25
C LEU A 338 9.07 30.83 17.36
N PRO A 339 8.41 30.49 18.48
CA PRO A 339 9.01 29.64 19.51
C PRO A 339 9.49 28.31 18.94
N LYS A 340 10.35 27.56 19.65
CA LYS A 340 10.77 26.22 19.20
C LYS A 340 9.58 25.25 19.30
N PHE A 341 8.81 25.09 18.23
CA PHE A 341 7.74 24.11 18.12
C PHE A 341 8.33 22.72 17.85
N CYS A 342 7.67 21.67 18.35
CA CYS A 342 8.17 20.29 18.53
C CYS A 342 8.91 19.66 17.33
N ASN A 343 10.10 20.16 17.01
CA ASN A 343 10.83 19.93 15.76
C ASN A 343 10.01 20.20 14.49
N GLN A 344 9.02 21.08 14.59
CA GLN A 344 8.25 21.63 13.48
C GLN A 344 8.84 23.02 13.22
N VAL A 345 9.72 23.14 12.23
CA VAL A 345 10.17 24.47 11.80
C VAL A 345 9.47 24.80 10.50
N SER A 346 8.78 25.92 10.53
CA SER A 346 7.98 26.51 9.46
C SER A 346 8.83 27.05 8.31
N ASN A 347 9.36 26.20 7.43
CA ASN A 347 9.90 26.67 6.14
C ASN A 347 8.77 26.82 5.10
N TRP A 348 7.61 27.35 5.52
CA TRP A 348 6.40 27.49 4.67
C TRP A 348 6.58 28.48 3.52
N GLY A 349 7.48 29.46 3.68
CA GLY A 349 7.73 30.52 2.69
C GLY A 349 8.31 30.05 1.35
N SER A 350 8.68 28.76 1.20
CA SER A 350 9.23 28.24 -0.06
C SER A 350 8.23 27.61 -1.01
N TRP A 351 6.99 27.30 -0.58
CA TRP A 351 6.02 26.53 -1.37
C TRP A 351 4.73 27.30 -1.61
N ARG A 352 4.28 27.34 -2.87
CA ARG A 352 3.05 28.05 -3.26
C ARG A 352 1.83 27.14 -3.09
N ALA A 353 0.63 27.71 -2.95
CA ALA A 353 -0.62 26.95 -2.95
C ALA A 353 -0.71 26.01 -4.16
N LYS A 354 -0.23 26.49 -5.31
CA LYS A 354 -0.17 25.70 -6.55
C LYS A 354 0.63 24.41 -6.39
N ASP A 355 1.78 24.43 -5.71
CA ASP A 355 2.63 23.25 -5.56
C ASP A 355 1.95 22.18 -4.70
N ILE A 356 1.15 22.61 -3.71
CA ILE A 356 0.34 21.74 -2.85
C ILE A 356 -0.85 21.17 -3.61
N LEU A 357 -1.58 22.00 -4.36
CA LEU A 357 -2.75 21.58 -5.14
C LEU A 357 -2.36 20.68 -6.33
N ASP A 358 -1.19 20.92 -6.91
CA ASP A 358 -0.62 20.11 -7.97
C ASP A 358 0.08 18.84 -7.45
N ALA A 359 0.15 18.59 -6.14
CA ALA A 359 0.71 17.35 -5.58
C ALA A 359 -0.16 16.10 -5.87
N ASP A 360 0.34 14.90 -5.55
CA ASP A 360 -0.40 13.64 -5.68
C ASP A 360 -1.59 13.62 -4.69
N PRO A 361 -2.84 13.52 -5.18
CA PRO A 361 -4.04 13.52 -4.33
C PRO A 361 -4.33 12.17 -3.66
N SER A 362 -3.47 11.17 -3.85
CA SER A 362 -3.64 9.85 -3.23
C SER A 362 -3.73 9.98 -1.71
N PHE A 363 -4.61 9.17 -1.10
CA PHE A 363 -4.91 9.17 0.33
C PHE A 363 -5.61 10.43 0.89
N SER A 364 -6.00 11.40 0.05
CA SER A 364 -6.83 12.54 0.48
C SER A 364 -8.20 12.09 0.99
N TYR A 365 -8.91 11.21 0.27
CA TYR A 365 -10.20 10.70 0.74
C TYR A 365 -10.11 9.90 2.06
N PRO A 366 -9.12 9.02 2.26
CA PRO A 366 -8.86 8.42 3.58
C PRO A 366 -8.74 9.41 4.73
N VAL A 367 -8.01 10.53 4.56
CA VAL A 367 -7.94 11.57 5.62
C VAL A 367 -9.31 12.23 5.84
N TYR A 368 -9.95 12.66 4.75
CA TYR A 368 -11.25 13.33 4.78
C TYR A 368 -12.31 12.46 5.48
N SER A 369 -12.42 11.19 5.07
CA SER A 369 -13.34 10.22 5.66
C SER A 369 -13.00 9.85 7.10
N ALA A 370 -11.73 9.89 7.52
CA ALA A 370 -11.35 9.66 8.92
C ALA A 370 -11.87 10.77 9.83
N VAL A 371 -11.72 12.04 9.43
CA VAL A 371 -12.26 13.20 10.18
C VAL A 371 -13.78 13.10 10.29
N TYR A 372 -14.46 12.84 9.17
CA TYR A 372 -15.91 12.70 9.15
C TYR A 372 -16.40 11.51 9.98
N ALA A 373 -15.70 10.37 9.98
CA ALA A 373 -16.07 9.23 10.81
C ALA A 373 -16.01 9.56 12.31
N ILE A 374 -14.97 10.29 12.74
CA ILE A 374 -14.85 10.75 14.13
C ILE A 374 -15.95 11.77 14.46
N ALA A 375 -16.25 12.70 13.56
CA ALA A 375 -17.29 13.70 13.78
C ALA A 375 -18.70 13.09 13.85
N HIS A 376 -19.02 12.13 12.99
CA HIS A 376 -20.26 11.35 13.07
C HIS A 376 -20.34 10.52 14.36
N ALA A 377 -19.24 9.92 14.80
CA ALA A 377 -19.19 9.20 16.06
C ALA A 377 -19.44 10.12 17.27
N LEU A 378 -18.84 11.32 17.28
CA LEU A 378 -19.10 12.34 18.29
C LEU A 378 -20.56 12.81 18.26
N HIS A 379 -21.12 13.02 17.07
CA HIS A 379 -22.51 13.45 16.90
C HIS A 379 -23.49 12.44 17.51
N ASN A 380 -23.24 11.16 17.28
CA ASN A 380 -24.05 10.08 17.86
C ASN A 380 -23.82 9.93 19.38
N ALA A 381 -22.57 10.01 19.83
CA ALA A 381 -22.24 9.90 21.26
C ALA A 381 -22.85 11.04 22.10
N LEU A 382 -22.92 12.25 21.52
CA LEU A 382 -23.56 13.42 22.10
C LEU A 382 -25.07 13.47 21.87
N GLN A 383 -25.64 12.47 21.19
CA GLN A 383 -27.07 12.38 20.86
C GLN A 383 -27.60 13.66 20.20
N CYS A 384 -26.81 14.21 19.28
CA CYS A 384 -27.17 15.44 18.60
C CYS A 384 -28.37 15.24 17.68
N ASP A 385 -29.18 16.29 17.57
CA ASP A 385 -30.27 16.41 16.60
C ASP A 385 -30.30 17.81 15.98
N THR A 386 -31.37 18.17 15.27
CA THR A 386 -31.51 19.51 14.65
C THR A 386 -31.57 20.66 15.66
N SER A 387 -31.84 20.38 16.94
CA SER A 387 -31.95 21.38 18.01
C SER A 387 -30.63 21.61 18.77
N GLY A 388 -29.67 20.70 18.64
CA GLY A 388 -28.36 20.80 19.29
C GLY A 388 -27.82 19.45 19.75
N CYS A 389 -26.73 19.50 20.49
CA CYS A 389 -26.11 18.33 21.13
C CYS A 389 -26.33 18.32 22.64
N ASN A 390 -26.43 17.14 23.25
CA ASN A 390 -26.55 17.02 24.70
C ASN A 390 -25.20 17.25 25.38
N ASN A 391 -25.23 17.83 26.58
CA ASN A 391 -24.03 18.01 27.42
C ASN A 391 -23.71 16.72 28.19
N ILE A 392 -23.16 15.73 27.47
CA ILE A 392 -22.77 14.42 28.01
C ILE A 392 -21.24 14.36 28.05
N THR A 393 -20.67 13.82 29.14
CA THR A 393 -19.23 13.53 29.19
C THR A 393 -18.93 12.35 28.28
N VAL A 394 -18.16 12.60 27.22
CA VAL A 394 -17.75 11.60 26.23
C VAL A 394 -16.32 11.14 26.49
N TYR A 395 -16.10 9.83 26.34
CA TYR A 395 -14.79 9.19 26.47
C TYR A 395 -14.37 8.54 25.14
N PRO A 396 -13.07 8.35 24.86
CA PRO A 396 -12.61 7.81 23.58
C PRO A 396 -13.15 6.42 23.23
N ASN A 397 -13.35 5.56 24.23
CA ASN A 397 -13.96 4.23 24.02
C ASN A 397 -15.41 4.32 23.51
N MET A 398 -16.15 5.38 23.88
CA MET A 398 -17.48 5.64 23.31
C MET A 398 -17.37 6.05 21.85
N ILE A 399 -16.40 6.91 21.51
CA ILE A 399 -16.12 7.29 20.12
C ILE A 399 -15.74 6.07 19.28
N PHE A 400 -14.87 5.21 19.79
CA PHE A 400 -14.52 3.95 19.14
C PHE A 400 -15.76 3.10 18.83
N ALA A 401 -16.62 2.89 19.83
CA ALA A 401 -17.85 2.10 19.66
C ALA A 401 -18.82 2.71 18.64
N GLU A 402 -18.91 4.04 18.55
CA GLU A 402 -19.74 4.72 17.55
C GLU A 402 -19.10 4.72 16.15
N ILE A 403 -17.77 4.81 16.03
CA ILE A 403 -17.09 4.67 14.73
C ILE A 403 -17.39 3.27 14.14
N GLN A 404 -17.35 2.21 14.93
CA GLN A 404 -17.68 0.86 14.46
C GLN A 404 -19.11 0.71 13.93
N LYS A 405 -20.03 1.58 14.35
CA LYS A 405 -21.43 1.61 13.89
C LYS A 405 -21.65 2.59 12.72
N SER A 406 -20.60 3.24 12.23
CA SER A 406 -20.71 4.26 11.18
C SER A 406 -21.42 3.70 9.96
N ASN A 407 -22.43 4.45 9.49
CA ASN A 407 -23.10 4.18 8.24
C ASN A 407 -23.59 5.52 7.66
N PHE A 408 -22.75 6.15 6.85
CA PHE A 408 -23.06 7.40 6.18
C PHE A 408 -22.45 7.44 4.80
N THR A 409 -22.91 8.38 3.97
CA THR A 409 -22.39 8.60 2.63
C THR A 409 -21.54 9.86 2.61
N LEU A 410 -20.34 9.77 2.06
CA LEU A 410 -19.40 10.87 1.90
C LEU A 410 -18.83 10.84 0.49
N LEU A 411 -19.04 11.91 -0.29
CA LEU A 411 -18.63 12.01 -1.70
C LEU A 411 -19.07 10.80 -2.55
N ASN A 412 -20.34 10.42 -2.45
CA ASN A 412 -20.95 9.27 -3.13
C ASN A 412 -20.34 7.91 -2.78
N ARG A 413 -19.63 7.80 -1.65
CA ARG A 413 -19.09 6.54 -1.14
C ARG A 413 -19.63 6.28 0.26
N THR A 414 -19.96 5.02 0.54
CA THR A 414 -20.45 4.61 1.85
C THR A 414 -19.27 4.39 2.79
N VAL A 415 -19.29 5.05 3.94
CA VAL A 415 -18.33 4.85 5.04
C VAL A 415 -18.97 3.90 6.03
N LEU A 416 -18.52 2.63 5.98
CA LEU A 416 -19.02 1.54 6.81
C LEU A 416 -17.84 0.64 7.21
N PHE A 417 -17.58 0.53 8.51
CA PHE A 417 -16.50 -0.31 9.03
C PHE A 417 -16.96 -1.76 9.23
N ASP A 418 -16.01 -2.70 9.11
CA ASP A 418 -16.18 -4.09 9.51
C ASP A 418 -15.69 -4.31 10.95
N GLU A 419 -15.84 -5.55 11.43
CA GLU A 419 -15.43 -5.97 12.77
C GLU A 419 -13.91 -5.83 12.99
N THR A 420 -13.13 -5.83 11.91
CA THR A 420 -11.67 -5.63 11.93
C THR A 420 -11.28 -4.15 11.84
N GLY A 421 -12.23 -3.22 11.84
CA GLY A 421 -11.99 -1.78 11.79
C GLY A 421 -11.51 -1.29 10.41
N VAL A 422 -11.92 -1.97 9.34
CA VAL A 422 -11.60 -1.61 7.95
C VAL A 422 -12.88 -1.20 7.23
N LEU A 423 -12.80 -0.28 6.26
CA LEU A 423 -13.94 0.02 5.39
C LEU A 423 -14.35 -1.22 4.59
N ARG A 424 -15.65 -1.56 4.64
CA ARG A 424 -16.22 -2.73 3.92
C ARG A 424 -16.16 -2.59 2.40
N SER A 425 -16.16 -1.36 1.90
CA SER A 425 -16.12 -1.07 0.48
C SER A 425 -14.83 -0.37 0.11
N GLY A 426 -14.17 -0.89 -0.93
CA GLY A 426 -13.04 -0.24 -1.58
C GLY A 426 -13.16 -0.33 -3.09
N LEU A 427 -12.53 0.64 -3.74
CA LEU A 427 -12.48 0.81 -5.19
C LEU A 427 -11.06 1.21 -5.57
N PHE A 428 -10.48 0.49 -6.51
CA PHE A 428 -9.21 0.81 -7.16
C PHE A 428 -9.48 1.14 -8.62
N SER A 429 -8.86 2.20 -9.12
CA SER A 429 -8.77 2.41 -10.57
C SER A 429 -7.61 1.58 -11.11
N VAL A 430 -7.75 1.08 -12.33
CA VAL A 430 -6.63 0.51 -13.09
C VAL A 430 -6.23 1.55 -14.12
N VAL A 431 -4.98 2.01 -14.06
CA VAL A 431 -4.47 3.06 -14.94
C VAL A 431 -3.28 2.56 -15.76
N VAL A 432 -3.04 3.19 -16.91
CA VAL A 432 -1.80 3.05 -17.66
C VAL A 432 -1.14 4.43 -17.76
N TRP A 433 0.18 4.49 -17.59
CA TRP A 433 0.91 5.73 -17.81
C TRP A 433 0.95 6.04 -19.31
N ASN A 434 0.25 7.10 -19.74
CA ASN A 434 0.07 7.44 -21.16
C ASN A 434 1.18 8.36 -21.68
N SER A 435 1.33 8.50 -23.00
CA SER A 435 2.38 9.33 -23.61
C SER A 435 2.34 10.82 -23.25
N SER A 436 1.21 11.33 -22.77
CA SER A 436 1.02 12.73 -22.38
C SER A 436 1.62 13.05 -21.00
N GLY A 437 2.05 12.03 -20.26
CA GLY A 437 2.55 12.21 -18.89
C GLY A 437 1.43 12.17 -17.84
N ASP A 438 0.33 11.47 -18.13
CA ASP A 438 -0.80 11.28 -17.22
C ASP A 438 -1.06 9.79 -16.95
N ALA A 439 -1.71 9.51 -15.83
CA ALA A 439 -2.28 8.20 -15.52
C ALA A 439 -3.69 8.08 -16.13
N GLN A 440 -3.82 7.33 -17.22
CA GLN A 440 -5.10 7.14 -17.90
C GLN A 440 -5.85 5.94 -17.33
N GLU A 441 -7.08 6.15 -16.86
CA GLU A 441 -7.94 5.06 -16.40
C GLU A 441 -8.37 4.15 -17.57
N VAL A 442 -8.11 2.86 -17.39
CA VAL A 442 -8.45 1.78 -18.33
C VAL A 442 -9.37 0.73 -17.71
N GLY A 443 -9.64 0.80 -16.41
CA GLY A 443 -10.45 -0.17 -15.70
C GLY A 443 -10.62 0.15 -14.22
N PHE A 444 -11.25 -0.76 -13.49
CA PHE A 444 -11.42 -0.66 -12.05
C PHE A 444 -11.52 -2.05 -11.39
N TYR A 445 -11.30 -2.07 -10.08
CA TYR A 445 -11.57 -3.20 -9.21
C TYR A 445 -12.36 -2.75 -7.99
N SER A 446 -13.49 -3.40 -7.70
CA SER A 446 -14.31 -3.18 -6.51
C SER A 446 -14.58 -4.50 -5.80
N PHE A 447 -14.68 -4.52 -4.47
CA PHE A 447 -14.92 -5.76 -3.71
C PHE A 447 -16.20 -5.80 -2.86
N TYR A 448 -16.98 -4.72 -2.81
CA TYR A 448 -18.27 -4.69 -2.12
C TYR A 448 -19.30 -3.85 -2.87
N PRO A 449 -20.57 -4.30 -2.99
CA PRO A 449 -21.15 -5.52 -2.41
C PRO A 449 -20.72 -6.81 -3.11
N THR A 450 -20.17 -6.71 -4.32
CA THR A 450 -19.65 -7.84 -5.10
C THR A 450 -18.27 -7.52 -5.64
N VAL A 451 -17.44 -8.55 -5.78
CA VAL A 451 -16.15 -8.42 -6.45
C VAL A 451 -16.38 -8.23 -7.95
N SER A 452 -15.83 -7.16 -8.51
CA SER A 452 -15.88 -6.84 -9.94
C SER A 452 -14.52 -6.33 -10.37
N PHE A 453 -14.00 -6.91 -11.45
CA PHE A 453 -12.78 -6.47 -12.10
C PHE A 453 -13.07 -6.27 -13.59
N VAL A 454 -12.91 -5.03 -14.05
CA VAL A 454 -13.17 -4.66 -15.45
C VAL A 454 -11.97 -3.92 -15.97
N ILE A 455 -11.44 -4.35 -17.12
CA ILE A 455 -10.31 -3.71 -17.77
C ILE A 455 -10.52 -3.66 -19.28
N ASN A 456 -10.25 -2.50 -19.87
CA ASN A 456 -10.33 -2.29 -21.31
C ASN A 456 -8.95 -2.41 -21.94
N ILE A 457 -8.63 -3.62 -22.39
CA ILE A 457 -7.33 -3.96 -23.00
C ILE A 457 -7.03 -3.09 -24.23
N SER A 458 -8.05 -2.69 -24.99
CA SER A 458 -7.85 -1.88 -26.20
C SER A 458 -7.29 -0.47 -25.93
N LYS A 459 -7.44 0.03 -24.69
CA LYS A 459 -6.87 1.30 -24.24
C LYS A 459 -5.43 1.17 -23.73
N ILE A 460 -4.93 -0.05 -23.52
CA ILE A 460 -3.58 -0.29 -23.01
C ILE A 460 -2.60 -0.30 -24.19
N ILE A 461 -1.69 0.68 -24.21
CA ILE A 461 -0.61 0.73 -25.21
C ILE A 461 0.60 0.02 -24.63
N TRP A 462 0.76 -1.25 -25.01
CA TRP A 462 1.93 -2.05 -24.65
C TRP A 462 3.17 -1.60 -25.41
N HIS A 463 4.33 -1.74 -24.79
CA HIS A 463 5.63 -1.46 -25.42
C HIS A 463 5.94 -2.42 -26.59
N THR A 464 5.27 -3.57 -26.66
CA THR A 464 5.33 -4.63 -27.68
C THR A 464 4.36 -4.41 -28.85
N SER A 465 4.13 -3.18 -29.29
CA SER A 465 3.24 -2.88 -30.43
C SER A 465 1.78 -3.32 -30.25
N ARG A 466 1.21 -3.08 -29.05
CA ARG A 466 -0.19 -3.36 -28.63
C ARG A 466 -0.56 -4.81 -28.30
N GLU A 467 0.38 -5.75 -28.35
CA GLU A 467 0.13 -7.11 -27.83
C GLU A 467 0.52 -7.21 -26.35
N VAL A 468 -0.20 -8.02 -25.57
CA VAL A 468 0.12 -8.25 -24.15
C VAL A 468 1.51 -8.93 -24.07
N PRO A 469 2.49 -8.35 -23.36
CA PRO A 469 3.80 -8.97 -23.18
C PRO A 469 3.69 -10.34 -22.52
N ILE A 470 4.44 -11.32 -23.02
CA ILE A 470 4.48 -12.66 -22.44
C ILE A 470 5.43 -12.66 -21.23
N SER A 471 5.01 -13.22 -20.10
CA SER A 471 5.86 -13.39 -18.91
C SER A 471 5.63 -14.78 -18.31
N VAL A 472 6.29 -15.78 -18.90
CA VAL A 472 6.24 -17.20 -18.50
C VAL A 472 7.66 -17.74 -18.34
N CYS A 473 7.85 -18.72 -17.47
CA CYS A 473 9.17 -19.33 -17.26
C CYS A 473 9.55 -20.25 -18.43
N SER A 474 8.62 -21.13 -18.79
CA SER A 474 8.72 -22.04 -19.91
C SER A 474 7.57 -21.77 -20.89
N PRO A 475 7.85 -21.68 -22.20
CA PRO A 475 6.78 -21.61 -23.19
C PRO A 475 5.99 -22.93 -23.21
N GLU A 476 4.79 -22.88 -23.77
CA GLU A 476 3.97 -24.08 -23.98
C GLU A 476 4.70 -25.11 -24.85
N CYS A 477 4.52 -26.39 -24.51
CA CYS A 477 5.19 -27.47 -25.22
C CYS A 477 4.59 -27.67 -26.62
N PRO A 478 5.43 -27.99 -27.63
CA PRO A 478 4.92 -28.40 -28.93
C PRO A 478 4.07 -29.67 -28.80
N LYS A 479 3.11 -29.85 -29.72
CA LYS A 479 2.28 -31.07 -29.77
C LYS A 479 3.15 -32.32 -29.78
N GLY A 480 2.80 -33.31 -28.96
CA GLY A 480 3.55 -34.56 -28.84
C GLY A 480 4.72 -34.52 -27.83
N TYR A 481 4.91 -33.41 -27.13
CA TYR A 481 5.93 -33.27 -26.09
C TYR A 481 5.27 -33.13 -24.71
N ALA A 482 5.62 -34.01 -23.78
CA ALA A 482 5.17 -33.92 -22.41
C ALA A 482 6.03 -32.92 -21.60
N ARG A 483 5.38 -32.24 -20.65
CA ARG A 483 6.02 -31.34 -19.69
C ARG A 483 6.76 -32.16 -18.64
N LYS A 484 8.03 -31.85 -18.43
CA LYS A 484 8.84 -32.44 -17.37
C LYS A 484 9.25 -31.42 -16.34
N GLN A 485 8.79 -31.65 -15.10
CA GLN A 485 9.10 -30.81 -13.96
C GLN A 485 10.52 -31.10 -13.45
N ASN A 486 11.51 -30.40 -13.98
CA ASN A 486 12.92 -30.57 -13.61
C ASN A 486 13.53 -29.35 -12.89
N ARG A 487 12.73 -28.29 -12.68
CA ARG A 487 13.15 -27.06 -12.00
C ARG A 487 12.40 -26.87 -10.67
N ILE A 488 12.97 -25.99 -9.85
CA ILE A 488 12.48 -25.66 -8.49
C ILE A 488 11.07 -25.07 -8.52
N HIS A 489 10.76 -24.24 -9.52
CA HIS A 489 9.47 -23.57 -9.64
C HIS A 489 8.49 -24.39 -10.47
N LYS A 490 7.26 -24.56 -9.97
CA LYS A 490 6.19 -25.35 -10.62
C LYS A 490 5.79 -24.89 -12.02
N CYS A 491 5.91 -23.60 -12.32
CA CYS A 491 5.64 -23.02 -13.64
C CYS A 491 6.80 -23.23 -14.64
N CYS A 492 7.92 -23.80 -14.20
CA CYS A 492 9.10 -24.02 -15.01
C CYS A 492 9.28 -25.51 -15.31
N PHE A 493 9.14 -25.88 -16.57
CA PHE A 493 9.28 -27.25 -17.06
C PHE A 493 10.13 -27.28 -18.35
N THR A 494 10.58 -28.47 -18.74
CA THR A 494 11.14 -28.70 -20.08
C THR A 494 10.22 -29.61 -20.87
N CYS A 495 10.21 -29.46 -22.20
CA CYS A 495 9.41 -30.30 -23.08
C CYS A 495 10.25 -31.49 -23.55
N GLU A 496 9.77 -32.70 -23.30
CA GLU A 496 10.39 -33.94 -23.78
C GLU A 496 9.45 -34.65 -24.75
N ILE A 497 9.98 -35.09 -25.89
CA ILE A 497 9.19 -35.79 -26.90
C ILE A 497 8.67 -37.11 -26.34
N CYS A 498 7.38 -37.40 -26.55
CA CYS A 498 6.85 -38.71 -26.19
C CYS A 498 7.48 -39.81 -27.05
N PRO A 499 7.96 -40.91 -26.44
CA PRO A 499 8.60 -41.99 -27.18
C PRO A 499 7.60 -42.73 -28.09
N VAL A 500 8.13 -43.55 -29.00
CA VAL A 500 7.33 -44.45 -29.84
C VAL A 500 6.38 -45.31 -28.99
N SER A 501 5.22 -45.66 -29.56
CA SER A 501 4.13 -46.36 -28.85
C SER A 501 3.53 -45.59 -27.66
N THR A 502 3.78 -44.29 -27.54
CA THR A 502 3.13 -43.44 -26.54
C THR A 502 2.60 -42.15 -27.18
N TYR A 503 1.71 -41.46 -26.49
CA TYR A 503 1.20 -40.14 -26.88
C TYR A 503 0.94 -39.29 -25.64
N VAL A 504 0.86 -37.97 -25.78
CA VAL A 504 0.44 -37.07 -24.70
C VAL A 504 -0.96 -36.53 -25.00
N ASN A 505 -1.81 -36.49 -23.99
CA ASN A 505 -3.10 -35.82 -24.03
C ASN A 505 -3.00 -34.51 -23.24
N ASP A 506 -2.74 -33.40 -23.92
CA ASP A 506 -2.54 -32.09 -23.29
C ASP A 506 -3.77 -31.60 -22.48
N GLU A 507 -4.98 -32.09 -22.81
CA GLU A 507 -6.23 -31.72 -22.11
C GLU A 507 -6.44 -32.50 -20.80
N GLU A 508 -5.96 -33.74 -20.72
CA GLU A 508 -6.09 -34.59 -19.51
C GLU A 508 -4.85 -34.52 -18.62
N ASP A 509 -3.68 -34.75 -19.20
CA ASP A 509 -2.41 -34.81 -18.48
C ASP A 509 -1.25 -34.40 -19.39
N PRO A 510 -0.82 -33.12 -19.33
CA PRO A 510 0.28 -32.63 -20.15
C PRO A 510 1.66 -33.09 -19.64
N TYR A 511 1.74 -33.84 -18.53
CA TYR A 511 3.01 -34.24 -17.92
C TYR A 511 3.42 -35.67 -18.25
N ASN A 512 2.49 -36.55 -18.60
CA ASN A 512 2.75 -37.97 -18.80
C ASN A 512 2.42 -38.43 -20.23
N CYS A 513 3.36 -39.15 -20.83
CA CYS A 513 3.09 -39.89 -22.07
C CYS A 513 2.37 -41.20 -21.74
N VAL A 514 1.19 -41.38 -22.32
CA VAL A 514 0.32 -42.55 -22.15
C VAL A 514 0.68 -43.59 -23.21
N PRO A 515 0.86 -44.88 -22.85
CA PRO A 515 1.12 -45.93 -23.83
C PRO A 515 -0.12 -46.23 -24.70
N CYS A 516 0.12 -46.52 -25.97
CA CYS A 516 -0.89 -47.03 -26.88
C CYS A 516 -1.35 -48.43 -26.48
N LYS A 517 -2.58 -48.81 -26.87
CA LYS A 517 -3.03 -50.20 -26.71
C LYS A 517 -2.21 -51.14 -27.59
N ASP A 518 -2.22 -52.43 -27.26
CA ASP A 518 -1.48 -53.46 -28.02
C ASP A 518 -1.87 -53.52 -29.51
N THR A 519 -3.12 -53.18 -29.84
CA THR A 519 -3.65 -53.12 -31.21
C THR A 519 -3.34 -51.80 -31.94
N GLU A 520 -2.71 -50.86 -31.25
CA GLU A 520 -2.44 -49.51 -31.72
C GLU A 520 -0.92 -49.24 -31.77
N TRP A 521 -0.53 -48.16 -32.45
CA TRP A 521 0.84 -47.69 -32.59
C TRP A 521 0.89 -46.18 -32.75
N SER A 522 1.98 -45.56 -32.32
CA SER A 522 2.29 -44.16 -32.56
C SER A 522 3.78 -43.96 -32.81
N GLU A 523 4.09 -43.00 -33.67
CA GLU A 523 5.46 -42.50 -33.81
C GLU A 523 5.82 -41.60 -32.63
N GLY A 524 7.13 -41.41 -32.41
CA GLY A 524 7.59 -40.45 -31.41
C GLY A 524 7.04 -39.05 -31.69
N GLY A 525 6.50 -38.39 -30.66
CA GLY A 525 5.88 -37.07 -30.79
C GLY A 525 4.43 -37.09 -31.31
N SER A 526 3.74 -38.22 -31.25
CA SER A 526 2.32 -38.30 -31.61
C SER A 526 1.41 -37.77 -30.49
N THR A 527 0.24 -37.23 -30.87
CA THR A 527 -0.84 -36.82 -29.94
C THR A 527 -1.97 -37.84 -29.84
N SER A 528 -1.90 -38.93 -30.60
CA SER A 528 -2.88 -40.02 -30.57
C SER A 528 -2.25 -41.30 -31.13
N CYS A 529 -2.84 -42.43 -30.79
CA CYS A 529 -2.46 -43.73 -31.35
C CYS A 529 -3.32 -44.06 -32.59
N ASN A 530 -2.73 -44.77 -33.55
CA ASN A 530 -3.40 -45.28 -34.74
C ASN A 530 -3.51 -46.81 -34.65
N LEU A 531 -4.58 -47.40 -35.21
CA LEU A 531 -4.69 -48.85 -35.30
C LEU A 531 -3.57 -49.43 -36.18
N ARG A 532 -2.95 -50.52 -35.72
CA ARG A 532 -1.96 -51.24 -36.53
C ARG A 532 -2.63 -51.81 -37.78
N GLN A 533 -2.03 -51.58 -38.94
CA GLN A 533 -2.47 -52.25 -40.16
C GLN A 533 -1.94 -53.69 -40.17
N LEU A 534 -2.85 -54.64 -40.35
CA LEU A 534 -2.51 -56.03 -40.61
C LEU A 534 -2.19 -56.15 -42.09
N GLU A 535 -0.91 -56.30 -42.41
CA GLU A 535 -0.47 -56.63 -43.76
C GLU A 535 -0.50 -58.15 -43.92
N TYR A 536 -1.32 -58.63 -44.86
CA TYR A 536 -1.34 -60.03 -45.22
C TYR A 536 -0.21 -60.27 -46.22
N ILE A 537 0.89 -60.87 -45.76
CA ILE A 537 2.02 -61.20 -46.61
C ILE A 537 1.70 -62.51 -47.36
N PRO A 538 1.53 -62.49 -48.70
CA PRO A 538 1.32 -63.70 -49.48
C PRO A 538 2.60 -64.56 -49.50
N PHE A 539 2.44 -65.89 -49.47
CA PHE A 539 3.54 -66.87 -49.48
C PHE A 539 4.56 -66.75 -50.63
N THR A 540 4.30 -65.92 -51.63
CA THR A 540 5.19 -65.68 -52.77
C THR A 540 6.21 -64.56 -52.56
N ASP A 541 6.20 -63.90 -51.40
CA ASP A 541 7.16 -62.85 -51.08
C ASP A 541 8.57 -63.42 -50.84
N THR A 542 9.48 -63.17 -51.79
CA THR A 542 10.81 -63.80 -51.84
C THR A 542 11.78 -63.30 -50.77
N ASP A 543 11.51 -62.13 -50.17
CA ASP A 543 12.39 -61.50 -49.17
C ASP A 543 12.35 -62.21 -47.80
N LEU A 544 11.34 -63.05 -47.54
CA LEU A 544 11.25 -63.88 -46.32
C LEU A 544 11.96 -65.24 -46.43
N LEU A 545 12.31 -65.68 -47.64
CA LEU A 545 13.01 -66.94 -47.87
C LEU A 545 14.53 -66.84 -47.65
N GLU A 546 15.11 -65.63 -47.68
CA GLU A 546 16.56 -65.43 -47.49
C GLU A 546 16.97 -65.19 -46.02
N GLY A 547 16.02 -64.98 -45.10
CA GLY A 547 16.30 -64.64 -43.69
C GLY A 547 16.53 -65.81 -42.72
N GLN A 548 16.37 -67.08 -43.15
CA GLN A 548 16.45 -68.25 -42.25
C GLN A 548 17.57 -69.27 -42.56
N CYS A 549 18.48 -68.98 -43.49
CA CYS A 549 19.66 -69.82 -43.74
C CYS A 549 20.96 -68.99 -43.76
N ALA A 550 21.30 -68.38 -42.63
CA ALA A 550 22.66 -67.95 -42.32
C ALA A 550 23.00 -68.30 -40.85
N SER A 551 23.00 -69.59 -40.53
CA SER A 551 24.03 -70.32 -39.76
C SER A 551 23.70 -71.80 -39.71
#